data_AF-A0A662FS29-F1
#
_entry.id   AF-A0A662FS29-F1
#
_cell.length_a   1.000
_cell.length_b   1.000
_cell.length_c   1.000
_cell.angle_alpha   90.00
_cell.angle_beta   90.00
_cell.angle_gamma   90.00
#
_symmetry.space_group_name_H-M   'P 1'
#
loop_
_entity.id
_entity.type
_entity.pdbx_description
1 polymer ?
#
loop_
_entity_poly.entity_id
_entity_poly.type
_entity_poly.pdbx_seq_one_letter_code
_entity_poly.pdbx_strand_id
1 'polypeptide(L)' 'MPRRTVSMLTEIMAKEGTEFSPYASPKCLKCRFFNVCIGNLRPAARYKVVKVRFHKNKCPLL' A
#
# COMPACT_ATOMS: atom_id res chain seq x y z
N MET A 1 7.03 19.59 4.79
CA MET A 1 5.64 19.12 4.60
C MET A 1 5.62 17.60 4.55
N PRO A 2 4.67 16.90 5.20
CA PRO A 2 4.60 15.44 5.14
C PRO A 2 4.31 14.98 3.70
N ARG A 3 5.15 14.07 3.16
CA ARG A 3 5.00 13.55 1.80
C ARG A 3 3.78 12.64 1.74
N ARG A 4 2.77 13.03 0.95
CA ARG A 4 1.60 12.18 0.67
C ARG A 4 1.89 11.30 -0.54
N THR A 5 1.53 10.03 -0.47
CA THR A 5 1.68 9.08 -1.56
C THR A 5 0.41 8.25 -1.67
N VAL A 6 0.14 7.74 -2.88
CA VAL A 6 -0.99 6.85 -3.15
C VAL A 6 -0.46 5.43 -3.16
N SER A 7 -1.14 4.55 -2.43
CA SER A 7 -0.77 3.15 -2.23
C SER A 7 -2.04 2.31 -2.25
N MET A 8 -1.92 1.06 -2.70
CA MET A 8 -2.95 0.06 -2.49
C MET A 8 -2.73 -0.63 -1.14
N LEU A 9 -3.82 -0.90 -0.43
CA LEU A 9 -3.83 -1.64 0.83
C LEU A 9 -4.87 -2.76 0.76
N THR A 10 -4.71 -3.76 1.62
CA THR A 10 -5.77 -4.74 1.85
C THR A 10 -6.98 -4.05 2.48
N GLU A 11 -8.17 -4.59 2.23
CA GLU A 11 -9.43 -4.00 2.69
C GLU A 11 -9.46 -3.78 4.21
N ILE A 12 -8.85 -4.71 4.97
CA ILE A 12 -8.71 -4.63 6.43
C ILE A 12 -7.87 -3.41 6.85
N MET A 13 -6.85 -3.04 6.07
CA MET A 13 -5.94 -1.92 6.38
C MET A 13 -6.40 -0.59 5.77
N ALA A 14 -7.32 -0.62 4.80
CA ALA A 14 -7.84 0.55 4.09
C ALA A 14 -8.86 1.34 4.92
N LYS A 15 -8.47 1.77 6.12
CA LYS A 15 -9.26 2.60 7.03
C LYS A 15 -8.46 3.83 7.43
N GLU A 16 -9.12 4.99 7.43
CA GLU A 16 -8.48 6.25 7.84
C GLU A 16 -8.01 6.17 9.30
N GLY A 17 -6.82 6.69 9.56
CA GLY A 17 -6.16 6.60 10.87
C GLY A 17 -5.31 5.35 11.07
N THR A 18 -5.48 4.30 10.28
CA THR A 18 -4.66 3.08 10.37
C THR A 18 -3.20 3.40 10.10
N GLU A 19 -2.32 2.92 10.98
CA GLU A 19 -0.89 2.97 10.79
C GLU A 19 -0.37 1.61 10.33
N PHE A 20 0.56 1.62 9.38
CA PHE A 20 1.17 0.39 8.88
C PHE A 20 2.60 0.61 8.41
N SER A 21 3.34 -0.49 8.34
CA SER A 21 4.64 -0.55 7.68
C SER A 21 4.51 -1.38 6.40
N PRO A 22 5.05 -0.93 5.26
CA PRO A 22 4.98 -1.67 4.02
C PRO A 22 5.80 -2.96 4.11
N TYR A 23 5.19 -4.06 3.70
CA TYR A 23 5.84 -5.35 3.60
C TYR A 23 5.68 -5.94 2.19
N ALA A 24 6.80 -6.31 1.58
CA ALA A 24 6.87 -6.90 0.25
C ALA A 24 7.24 -8.38 0.37
N SER A 25 6.40 -9.28 -0.15
CA SER A 25 6.88 -10.64 -0.42
C SER A 25 7.75 -10.66 -1.69
N PRO A 26 8.65 -11.65 -1.86
CA PRO A 26 9.42 -11.79 -3.10
C PRO A 26 8.54 -11.90 -4.36
N LYS A 27 7.33 -12.48 -4.23
CA LYS A 27 6.37 -12.56 -5.34
C LYS A 27 5.89 -11.18 -5.79
N CYS A 28 5.79 -10.21 -4.89
CA CYS A 28 5.33 -8.86 -5.19
C CYS A 28 6.24 -8.12 -6.17
N LEU A 29 7.54 -8.42 -6.20
CA LEU A 29 8.52 -7.76 -7.07
C LEU A 29 8.23 -7.96 -8.56
N LYS A 30 7.54 -9.06 -8.92
CA LYS A 30 7.12 -9.37 -10.30
C LYS A 30 5.66 -8.98 -10.57
N CYS A 31 4.98 -8.34 -9.62
CA CYS A 31 3.57 -7.98 -9.75
C CYS A 31 3.38 -6.77 -10.66
N ARG A 32 2.41 -6.82 -11.58
CA ARG A 32 2.02 -5.67 -12.42
C ARG A 32 1.59 -4.42 -11.63
N PHE A 33 1.15 -4.60 -10.39
CA PHE A 33 0.71 -3.52 -9.51
C PHE A 33 1.80 -3.06 -8.53
N PHE A 34 3.02 -3.60 -8.59
CA PHE A 34 4.06 -3.36 -7.59
C PHE A 34 4.26 -1.87 -7.29
N ASN A 35 4.46 -1.04 -8.32
CA ASN A 35 4.74 0.39 -8.19
C ASN A 35 3.61 1.16 -7.47
N VAL A 36 2.35 0.88 -7.82
CA VAL A 36 1.18 1.56 -7.23
C VAL A 36 0.73 0.93 -5.90
N CYS A 37 1.17 -0.30 -5.61
CA CYS A 37 0.88 -1.01 -4.38
C CYS A 37 1.88 -0.64 -3.28
N ILE A 38 3.12 -1.12 -3.35
CA ILE A 38 4.12 -0.92 -2.29
C ILE A 38 5.44 -0.31 -2.80
N GLY A 39 5.68 -0.32 -4.11
CA GLY A 39 6.95 0.10 -4.71
C GLY A 39 7.25 1.59 -4.51
N ASN A 40 6.21 2.41 -4.34
CA ASN A 40 6.33 3.83 -4.03
C ASN A 40 6.46 4.14 -2.53
N LEU A 41 6.46 3.12 -1.65
CA LEU A 41 6.63 3.26 -0.22
C LEU A 41 8.09 3.01 0.17
N ARG A 42 8.58 3.80 1.13
CA ARG A 42 9.92 3.63 1.69
C ARG A 42 9.91 2.40 2.61
N PRO A 43 10.83 1.44 2.41
CA PRO A 43 10.99 0.32 3.33
C PRO A 43 11.23 0.80 4.76
N ALA A 44 10.72 0.06 5.74
CA ALA A 44 10.87 0.33 7.17
C ALA A 44 10.31 1.69 7.68
N ALA A 45 9.60 2.45 6.86
CA ALA A 45 8.86 3.63 7.30
C ALA A 45 7.44 3.27 7.78
N ARG A 46 6.94 4.00 8.78
CA ARG A 46 5.53 3.94 9.19
C ARG A 46 4.71 4.96 8.40
N TYR A 47 3.58 4.50 7.89
CA TYR A 47 2.62 5.30 7.14
C TYR A 47 1.29 5.34 7.89
N LYS A 48 0.61 6.48 7.82
CA LYS A 48 -0.75 6.64 8.31
C LYS A 48 -1.69 6.82 7.12
N VAL A 49 -2.78 6.06 7.09
CA VAL A 49 -3.84 6.22 6.09
C VAL A 49 -4.58 7.53 6.39
N VAL A 50 -4.43 8.51 5.50
CA VAL A 50 -5.07 9.83 5.65
C VAL A 50 -6.36 9.96 4.86
N LYS A 51 -6.56 9.11 3.84
CA LYS A 51 -7.77 9.08 3.02
C LYS A 51 -7.87 7.76 2.27
N VAL A 52 -9.08 7.22 2.12
CA VAL A 52 -9.35 6.01 1.33
C VAL A 52 -10.01 6.39 0.01
N ARG A 53 -9.64 5.69 -1.08
CA ARG A 53 -10.27 5.84 -2.41
C ARG A 53 -11.11 4.60 -2.70
N PHE A 54 -12.29 4.77 -3.29
CA PHE A 54 -13.21 3.67 -3.65
C PHE A 54 -12.78 2.96 -4.95
N HIS A 55 -11.57 2.42 -4.98
CA HIS A 55 -11.07 1.60 -6.08
C HIS A 55 -10.52 0.29 -5.54
N LYS A 56 -11.17 -0.83 -5.90
CA LYS A 56 -10.80 -2.17 -5.46
C LYS A 56 -10.21 -2.94 -6.62
N ASN A 57 -9.05 -3.54 -6.40
CA ASN A 57 -8.41 -4.47 -7.33
C ASN A 57 -8.14 -5.79 -6.62
N LYS A 58 -8.39 -6.90 -7.31
CA LYS A 58 -7.99 -8.22 -6.80
C LYS A 58 -6.48 -8.36 -6.91
N CYS A 59 -5.82 -8.70 -5.81
CA CYS A 59 -4.40 -9.01 -5.82
C CYS A 59 -4.17 -10.30 -6.62
N PRO A 60 -3.30 -10.31 -7.64
CA PRO A 60 -3.05 -11.51 -8.44
C PRO A 60 -2.15 -12.54 -7.75
N LEU A 61 -1.63 -12.23 -6.56
CA LEU A 61 -0.68 -13.06 -5.80
C LEU A 61 -1.26 -13.61 -4.50
N LEU A 62 -2.51 -13.28 -4.19
CA LEU A 62 -3.30 -13.82 -3.08
C LEU A 62 -4.26 -14.90 -3.59
#